data_AF-A0A963SFZ8-F1
#
_entry.id   AF-A0A963SFZ8-F1
#
_cell.length_a   1.000
_cell.length_b   1.000
_cell.length_c   1.000
_cell.angle_alpha   90.00
_cell.angle_beta   90.00
_cell.angle_gamma   90.00
#
_symmetry.space_group_name_H-M   'P 1'
#
loop_
_entity.id
_entity.type
_entity.pdbx_description
1 polymer ?
#
loop_
_entity_poly.entity_id
_entity_poly.type
_entity_poly.pdbx_seq_one_letter_code
_entity_poly.pdbx_strand_id
1 'polypeptide(L)'
;GVLPVVLPESGAHELGELEKLVAAELREGVAPDGVRRLAALLPSLPPVVETVAARLRLSRAQRDRLVCIAERKPSDADAPRALAYAEGLDCARDRLLLAGADTSALRDWVVPQLPLKGGEIVQRGIQAGPEVARVLRAVEARWVAEGFPDRARVEKLLGEELSAL
;
A
#
# COMPACT_ATOMS: atom_id res chain seq x y z
N GLY A 1 -17.37 -22.12 20.56
CA GLY A 1 -16.27 -22.57 19.69
C GLY A 1 -14.94 -22.09 20.26
N VAL A 2 -13.81 -22.49 19.66
CA VAL A 2 -12.46 -22.14 20.15
C VAL A 2 -12.02 -20.71 19.79
N LEU A 3 -12.56 -20.14 18.70
CA LEU A 3 -12.12 -18.84 18.19
C LEU A 3 -12.26 -17.69 19.21
N PRO A 4 -13.38 -17.54 19.96
CA PRO A 4 -13.49 -16.48 20.98
C PRO A 4 -12.48 -16.60 22.13
N VAL A 5 -11.84 -17.75 22.33
CA VAL A 5 -10.83 -17.96 23.36
C VAL A 5 -9.45 -17.48 22.89
N VAL A 6 -9.14 -17.66 21.61
CA VAL A 6 -7.81 -17.37 21.03
C VAL A 6 -7.78 -15.99 20.36
N LEU A 7 -8.89 -15.61 19.73
CA LEU A 7 -9.09 -14.39 18.95
C LEU A 7 -10.45 -13.77 19.30
N PRO A 8 -10.63 -13.26 20.53
CA PRO A 8 -11.88 -12.65 20.98
C PRO A 8 -12.32 -11.43 20.16
N GLU A 9 -11.42 -10.84 19.38
CA GLU A 9 -11.69 -9.73 18.46
C GLU A 9 -12.45 -10.17 17.20
N SER A 10 -12.52 -11.47 16.91
CA SER A 10 -13.24 -12.01 15.75
C SER A 10 -14.69 -12.32 16.08
N GLY A 11 -15.61 -11.80 15.28
CA GLY A 11 -17.03 -12.12 15.31
C GLY A 11 -17.56 -12.71 14.00
N ALA A 12 -18.89 -12.71 13.86
CA ALA A 12 -19.56 -13.16 12.65
C ALA A 12 -19.21 -12.31 11.43
N HIS A 13 -18.93 -11.01 11.63
CA HIS A 13 -18.51 -10.11 10.56
C HIS A 13 -17.16 -10.54 9.99
N GLU A 14 -16.15 -10.71 10.85
CA GLU A 14 -14.79 -11.10 10.47
C GLU A 14 -14.73 -12.49 9.81
N LEU A 15 -15.59 -13.41 10.24
CA LEU A 15 -15.75 -14.70 9.55
C LEU A 15 -16.28 -14.52 8.12
N GLY A 16 -17.26 -13.63 7.93
CA GLY A 16 -17.75 -13.28 6.60
C GLY A 16 -16.69 -12.59 5.73
N GLU A 17 -15.83 -11.74 6.32
CA GLU A 17 -14.69 -11.15 5.61
C GLU A 17 -13.66 -12.20 5.21
N LEU A 18 -13.39 -13.20 6.05
CA LEU A 18 -12.54 -14.32 5.68
C LEU A 18 -13.13 -15.14 4.52
N GLU A 19 -14.43 -15.42 4.53
CA GLU A 19 -15.11 -16.12 3.42
C GLU A 19 -14.99 -15.35 2.10
N LYS A 20 -15.22 -14.03 2.13
CA LYS A 20 -15.03 -13.15 0.96
C LYS A 20 -13.59 -13.15 0.47
N LEU A 21 -12.62 -13.07 1.39
CA LEU A 21 -11.20 -13.13 1.05
C LEU A 21 -10.85 -14.45 0.36
N VAL A 22 -11.30 -15.59 0.90
CA VAL A 22 -11.04 -16.91 0.29
C VAL A 22 -11.60 -16.98 -1.12
N ALA A 23 -12.80 -16.43 -1.35
CA ALA A 23 -13.37 -16.35 -2.69
C ALA A 23 -12.55 -15.44 -3.62
N ALA A 24 -12.02 -14.31 -3.12
CA ALA A 24 -11.16 -13.42 -3.89
C ALA A 24 -9.80 -14.09 -4.24
N GLU A 25 -9.16 -14.78 -3.29
CA GLU A 25 -7.92 -15.54 -3.52
C GLU A 25 -8.09 -16.56 -4.65
N LEU A 26 -9.20 -17.31 -4.64
CA LEU A 26 -9.52 -18.29 -5.68
C LEU A 26 -9.76 -17.63 -7.05
N ARG A 27 -10.52 -16.53 -7.08
CA ARG A 27 -10.84 -15.80 -8.32
C ARG A 27 -9.60 -15.23 -8.99
N GLU A 28 -8.70 -14.65 -8.19
CA GLU A 28 -7.49 -13.98 -8.65
C GLU A 28 -6.32 -14.96 -8.89
N GLY A 29 -6.48 -16.23 -8.49
CA GLY A 29 -5.42 -17.25 -8.57
C GLY A 29 -4.26 -17.00 -7.60
N VAL A 30 -4.52 -16.31 -6.48
CA VAL A 30 -3.53 -16.01 -5.45
C VAL A 30 -3.50 -17.11 -4.40
N ALA A 31 -2.30 -17.65 -4.12
CA ALA A 31 -2.14 -18.69 -3.11
C ALA A 31 -2.58 -18.20 -1.71
N PRO A 32 -3.25 -19.06 -0.91
CA PRO A 32 -3.60 -18.77 0.47
C PRO A 32 -2.40 -18.31 1.31
N ASP A 33 -2.59 -17.29 2.15
CA ASP A 33 -1.57 -16.78 3.07
C ASP A 33 -2.15 -16.65 4.49
N GLY A 34 -1.43 -17.17 5.48
CA GLY A 34 -1.88 -17.19 6.87
C GLY A 34 -1.97 -15.80 7.52
N VAL A 35 -1.06 -14.88 7.17
CA VAL A 35 -1.06 -13.51 7.70
C VAL A 35 -2.22 -12.73 7.11
N ARG A 36 -2.43 -12.82 5.78
CA ARG A 36 -3.57 -12.19 5.11
C ARG A 36 -4.90 -12.70 5.64
N ARG A 37 -5.05 -14.01 5.82
CA ARG A 37 -6.29 -14.61 6.38
C ARG A 37 -6.50 -14.25 7.85
N LEU A 38 -5.44 -14.14 8.64
CA LEU A 38 -5.54 -13.61 10.00
C LEU A 38 -6.01 -12.15 9.99
N ALA A 39 -5.54 -11.33 9.04
CA ALA A 39 -6.01 -9.96 8.90
C ALA A 39 -7.51 -9.86 8.57
N ALA A 40 -8.05 -10.79 7.79
CA ALA A 40 -9.50 -10.87 7.53
C ALA A 40 -10.31 -11.19 8.80
N LEU A 41 -9.70 -11.94 9.72
CA LEU A 41 -10.28 -12.31 11.00
C LEU A 41 -10.21 -11.20 12.05
N LEU A 42 -9.67 -10.02 11.71
CA LEU A 42 -9.47 -8.91 12.64
C LEU A 42 -10.21 -7.65 12.17
N PRO A 43 -10.70 -6.84 13.12
CA PRO A 43 -11.14 -5.48 12.80
C PRO A 43 -10.03 -4.72 12.08
N SER A 44 -10.39 -3.94 11.05
CA SER A 44 -9.49 -3.06 10.29
C SER A 44 -9.06 -1.83 11.10
N LEU A 45 -8.46 -2.06 12.26
CA LEU A 45 -8.07 -1.03 13.21
C LEU A 45 -6.63 -1.31 13.66
N PRO A 46 -5.65 -0.50 13.22
CA PRO A 46 -4.24 -0.71 13.56
C PRO A 46 -3.96 -0.94 15.05
N PRO A 47 -4.55 -0.18 16.01
CA PRO A 47 -4.30 -0.41 17.43
C PRO A 47 -4.76 -1.80 17.93
N VAL A 48 -5.86 -2.32 17.38
CA VAL A 48 -6.37 -3.67 17.71
C VAL A 48 -5.42 -4.71 17.15
N VAL A 49 -5.02 -4.55 15.90
CA VAL A 49 -4.10 -5.46 15.21
C VAL A 49 -2.74 -5.51 15.90
N GLU A 50 -2.20 -4.38 16.34
CA GLU A 50 -0.95 -4.33 17.12
C GLU A 50 -1.06 -5.13 18.42
N THR A 51 -2.17 -4.96 19.15
CA THR A 51 -2.44 -5.67 20.40
C THR A 51 -2.50 -7.18 20.18
N VAL A 52 -3.21 -7.61 19.12
CA VAL A 52 -3.32 -9.03 18.76
C VAL A 52 -1.96 -9.58 18.34
N ALA A 53 -1.21 -8.88 17.49
CA ALA A 53 0.10 -9.32 17.02
C ALA A 53 1.09 -9.48 18.18
N ALA A 54 1.05 -8.58 19.16
CA ALA A 54 1.83 -8.69 20.39
C ALA A 54 1.42 -9.90 21.23
N ARG A 55 0.11 -10.11 21.45
CA ARG A 55 -0.42 -11.25 22.21
C ARG A 55 -0.04 -12.60 21.61
N LEU A 56 -0.13 -12.71 20.28
CA LEU A 56 0.22 -13.91 19.53
C LEU A 56 1.74 -14.06 19.31
N ARG A 57 2.56 -13.10 19.77
CA ARG A 57 4.02 -13.08 19.62
C ARG A 57 4.47 -13.23 18.16
N LEU A 58 3.77 -12.55 17.25
CA LEU A 58 4.11 -12.55 15.83
C LEU A 58 5.47 -11.89 15.59
N SER A 59 6.12 -12.27 14.50
CA SER A 59 7.36 -11.62 14.10
C SER A 59 7.12 -10.14 13.75
N ARG A 60 8.18 -9.32 13.79
CA ARG A 60 8.09 -7.91 13.38
C ARG A 60 7.51 -7.80 11.96
N ALA A 61 8.00 -8.60 11.01
CA ALA A 61 7.52 -8.58 9.63
C ALA A 61 6.02 -8.93 9.52
N GLN A 62 5.54 -9.92 10.28
CA GLN A 62 4.12 -10.28 10.30
C GLN A 62 3.25 -9.17 10.90
N ARG A 63 3.69 -8.57 12.01
CA ARG A 63 2.99 -7.45 12.65
C ARG A 63 2.90 -6.26 11.70
N ASP A 64 4.02 -5.85 11.09
CA ASP A 64 4.06 -4.68 10.23
C ASP A 64 3.17 -4.89 8.98
N ARG A 65 3.14 -6.12 8.43
CA ARG A 65 2.21 -6.52 7.36
C ARG A 65 0.75 -6.45 7.80
N LEU A 66 0.40 -6.97 8.98
CA LEU A 66 -0.98 -6.89 9.50
C LEU A 66 -1.42 -5.44 9.73
N VAL A 67 -0.56 -4.60 10.30
CA VAL A 67 -0.83 -3.18 10.51
C VAL A 67 -1.07 -2.49 9.18
N CYS A 68 -0.20 -2.75 8.19
CA CYS A 68 -0.41 -2.25 6.84
C CYS A 68 -1.78 -2.69 6.29
N ILE A 69 -2.16 -3.97 6.39
CA ILE A 69 -3.48 -4.44 5.93
C ILE A 69 -4.65 -3.79 6.71
N ALA A 70 -4.47 -3.47 7.98
CA ALA A 70 -5.50 -2.85 8.83
C ALA A 70 -5.84 -1.43 8.38
N GLU A 71 -4.91 -0.72 7.74
CA GLU A 71 -5.09 0.62 7.20
C GLU A 71 -5.82 0.66 5.85
N ARG A 72 -6.31 -0.50 5.36
CA ARG A 72 -7.06 -0.59 4.11
C ARG A 72 -8.23 0.39 4.04
N LYS A 73 -8.42 0.98 2.87
CA LYS A 73 -9.49 1.94 2.57
C LYS A 73 -10.27 1.49 1.34
N PRO A 74 -11.57 1.83 1.21
CA PRO A 74 -12.33 1.55 0.00
C PRO A 74 -11.69 2.12 -1.28
N SER A 75 -11.01 3.26 -1.17
CA SER A 75 -10.33 3.94 -2.28
C SER A 75 -9.02 3.27 -2.72
N ASP A 76 -8.55 2.24 -2.02
CA ASP A 76 -7.32 1.53 -2.38
C ASP A 76 -7.42 0.88 -3.78
N ALA A 77 -8.64 0.50 -4.17
CA ALA A 77 -8.94 -0.08 -5.48
C ALA A 77 -8.88 0.94 -6.64
N ASP A 78 -8.93 2.25 -6.35
CA ASP A 78 -8.98 3.29 -7.38
C ASP A 78 -7.62 3.47 -8.08
N ALA A 79 -6.52 3.21 -7.36
CA ALA A 79 -5.17 3.34 -7.89
C ALA A 79 -4.22 2.24 -7.36
N PRO A 80 -4.39 0.97 -7.79
CA PRO A 80 -3.63 -0.17 -7.28
C PRO A 80 -2.11 0.01 -7.32
N ARG A 81 -1.58 0.57 -8.42
CA ARG A 81 -0.14 0.80 -8.57
C ARG A 81 0.38 1.93 -7.68
N ALA A 82 -0.41 2.98 -7.45
CA ALA A 82 -0.05 4.04 -6.51
C ALA A 82 -0.01 3.49 -5.07
N LEU A 83 -0.99 2.66 -4.71
CA LEU A 83 -0.99 1.93 -3.44
C LEU A 83 0.25 1.04 -3.30
N ALA A 84 0.56 0.23 -4.32
CA ALA A 84 1.74 -0.64 -4.31
C ALA A 84 3.07 0.13 -4.27
N TYR A 85 3.14 1.32 -4.87
CA TYR A 85 4.30 2.20 -4.77
C TYR A 85 4.50 2.72 -3.34
N ALA A 86 3.41 3.11 -2.66
CA ALA A 86 3.47 3.67 -1.31
C ALA A 86 3.71 2.60 -0.23
N GLU A 87 3.02 1.46 -0.32
CA GLU A 87 2.93 0.46 0.75
C GLU A 87 3.72 -0.83 0.45
N GLY A 88 4.21 -0.96 -0.78
CA GLY A 88 4.80 -2.19 -1.31
C GLY A 88 3.76 -3.15 -1.91
N LEU A 89 4.24 -4.01 -2.81
CA LEU A 89 3.42 -4.94 -3.60
C LEU A 89 2.59 -5.90 -2.74
N ASP A 90 3.18 -6.48 -1.69
CA ASP A 90 2.51 -7.49 -0.88
C ASP A 90 1.35 -6.89 -0.09
N CYS A 91 1.57 -5.75 0.57
CA CYS A 91 0.51 -5.08 1.31
C CYS A 91 -0.60 -4.58 0.37
N ALA A 92 -0.25 -3.96 -0.76
CA ALA A 92 -1.23 -3.53 -1.74
C ALA A 92 -2.08 -4.69 -2.26
N ARG A 93 -1.47 -5.82 -2.60
CA ARG A 93 -2.19 -7.03 -3.04
C ARG A 93 -3.13 -7.54 -1.95
N ASP A 94 -2.67 -7.60 -0.70
CA ASP A 94 -3.50 -8.05 0.42
C ASP A 94 -4.71 -7.12 0.66
N ARG A 95 -4.50 -5.79 0.62
CA ARG A 95 -5.57 -4.79 0.77
C ARG A 95 -6.61 -4.91 -0.36
N LEU A 96 -6.16 -5.10 -1.61
CA LEU A 96 -7.05 -5.30 -2.77
C LEU A 96 -7.86 -6.60 -2.66
N LEU A 97 -7.22 -7.71 -2.28
CA LEU A 97 -7.92 -8.99 -2.10
C LEU A 97 -8.98 -8.91 -1.00
N LEU A 98 -8.68 -8.25 0.11
CA LEU A 98 -9.63 -8.02 1.20
C LEU A 98 -10.78 -7.08 0.80
N ALA A 99 -10.53 -6.14 -0.11
CA ALA A 99 -11.58 -5.34 -0.73
C ALA A 99 -12.35 -6.10 -1.83
N GLY A 100 -11.93 -7.32 -2.18
CA GLY A 100 -12.49 -8.10 -3.29
C GLY A 100 -12.21 -7.52 -4.68
N ALA A 101 -11.22 -6.62 -4.78
CA ALA A 101 -10.85 -5.89 -5.99
C ALA A 101 -9.91 -6.70 -6.91
N ASP A 102 -9.80 -6.25 -8.17
CA ASP A 102 -8.88 -6.81 -9.15
C ASP A 102 -7.42 -6.53 -8.78
N THR A 103 -6.59 -7.57 -8.85
CA THR A 103 -5.15 -7.49 -8.57
C THR A 103 -4.29 -7.49 -9.85
N SER A 104 -4.90 -7.62 -11.03
CA SER A 104 -4.21 -7.78 -12.31
C SER A 104 -3.21 -6.66 -12.59
N ALA A 105 -3.52 -5.43 -12.19
CA ALA A 105 -2.64 -4.26 -12.36
C ALA A 105 -1.28 -4.39 -11.65
N LEU A 106 -1.17 -5.26 -10.65
CA LEU A 106 0.05 -5.54 -9.88
C LEU A 106 0.79 -6.80 -10.35
N ARG A 107 0.18 -7.62 -11.21
CA ARG A 107 0.79 -8.85 -11.70
C ARG A 107 1.96 -8.50 -12.63
N ASP A 108 3.12 -9.06 -12.33
CA ASP A 108 4.39 -8.82 -13.04
C ASP A 108 4.78 -7.34 -13.16
N TRP A 109 4.15 -6.45 -12.38
CA TRP A 109 4.44 -5.04 -12.39
C TRP A 109 5.73 -4.77 -11.62
N VAL A 110 6.70 -4.17 -12.31
CA VAL A 110 7.95 -3.71 -11.71
C VAL A 110 7.73 -2.29 -11.20
N VAL A 111 7.90 -2.10 -9.89
CA VAL A 111 7.77 -0.79 -9.25
C VAL A 111 8.82 0.16 -9.86
N PRO A 112 8.40 1.22 -10.57
CA PRO A 112 9.33 2.13 -11.21
C PRO A 112 10.05 2.98 -10.17
N GLN A 113 11.24 3.44 -10.51
CA GLN A 113 11.95 4.45 -9.74
C GLN A 113 11.65 5.81 -10.36
N LEU A 114 11.38 6.83 -9.53
CA LEU A 114 11.20 8.20 -10.01
C LEU A 114 12.45 8.60 -10.82
N PRO A 115 12.33 8.91 -12.12
CA PRO A 115 13.47 9.22 -12.95
C PRO A 115 13.88 10.68 -12.73
N LEU A 116 14.04 11.13 -11.48
CA LEU A 116 14.48 12.48 -11.09
C LEU A 116 15.26 12.39 -9.78
N LYS A 117 16.43 13.05 -9.72
CA LYS A 117 17.28 13.14 -8.53
C LYS A 117 17.35 14.57 -8.03
N GLY A 118 17.52 14.73 -6.71
CA GLY A 118 17.64 16.05 -6.08
C GLY A 118 18.78 16.91 -6.64
N GLY A 119 19.88 16.31 -7.09
CA GLY A 119 20.99 17.04 -7.71
C GLY A 119 20.60 17.76 -9.00
N GLU A 120 19.62 17.26 -9.73
CA GLU A 120 19.10 17.89 -10.96
C GLU A 120 18.29 19.15 -10.64
N ILE A 121 17.59 19.16 -9.50
CA ILE A 121 16.88 20.34 -8.98
C ILE A 121 17.90 21.41 -8.55
N VAL A 122 19.00 21.00 -7.89
CA VAL A 122 20.08 21.91 -7.50
C VAL A 122 20.73 22.56 -8.72
N GLN A 123 20.94 21.81 -9.81
CA GLN A 123 21.48 22.35 -11.07
C GLN A 123 20.56 23.40 -11.73
N ARG A 124 19.27 23.46 -11.35
CA ARG A 124 18.32 24.48 -11.80
C ARG A 124 18.32 25.74 -10.93
N GLY A 125 19.24 25.84 -9.97
CA GLY A 125 19.44 27.04 -9.15
C GLY A 125 18.73 27.00 -7.79
N ILE A 126 18.04 25.92 -7.45
CA ILE A 126 17.46 25.75 -6.10
C ILE A 126 18.56 25.36 -5.12
N GLN A 127 18.68 26.10 -4.02
CA GLN A 127 19.67 25.79 -2.99
C GLN A 127 19.38 24.42 -2.37
N ALA A 128 20.43 23.61 -2.21
CA ALA A 128 20.32 22.32 -1.52
C ALA A 128 19.71 22.50 -0.13
N GLY A 129 18.73 21.66 0.21
CA GLY A 129 18.02 21.74 1.49
C GLY A 129 16.56 21.31 1.39
N PRO A 130 15.72 21.74 2.35
CA PRO A 130 14.30 21.37 2.43
C PRO A 130 13.53 21.66 1.15
N GLU A 131 13.90 22.72 0.43
CA GLU A 131 13.23 23.13 -0.80
C GLU A 131 13.38 22.09 -1.92
N VAL A 132 14.57 21.51 -2.09
CA VAL A 132 14.81 20.41 -3.04
C VAL A 132 13.93 19.20 -2.71
N ALA A 133 13.81 18.85 -1.42
CA ALA A 133 12.96 17.75 -0.99
C ALA A 133 11.47 18.06 -1.22
N ARG A 134 11.04 19.32 -1.03
CA ARG A 134 9.67 19.77 -1.32
C ARG A 134 9.34 19.62 -2.80
N VAL A 135 10.18 20.15 -3.69
CA VAL A 135 10.03 20.05 -5.14
C VAL A 135 10.03 18.58 -5.59
N LEU A 136 10.97 17.77 -5.08
CA LEU A 136 11.06 16.35 -5.44
C LEU A 136 9.77 15.60 -5.08
N ARG A 137 9.24 15.82 -3.87
CA ARG A 137 7.98 15.20 -3.42
C ARG A 137 6.78 15.68 -4.23
N ALA A 138 6.74 16.96 -4.60
CA ALA A 138 5.65 17.51 -5.42
C ALA A 138 5.64 16.87 -6.82
N VAL A 139 6.82 16.76 -7.46
CA VAL A 139 6.96 16.08 -8.74
C VAL A 139 6.63 14.59 -8.63
N GLU A 140 7.08 13.91 -7.57
CA GLU A 140 6.80 12.50 -7.32
C GLU A 140 5.30 12.24 -7.16
N ALA A 141 4.59 13.06 -6.37
CA ALA A 141 3.15 12.93 -6.17
C ALA A 141 2.39 13.06 -7.50
N ARG A 142 2.77 14.01 -8.34
CA ARG A 142 2.17 14.20 -9.68
C ARG A 142 2.53 13.06 -10.64
N TRP A 143 3.76 12.56 -10.58
CA TRP A 143 4.22 11.42 -11.37
C TRP A 143 3.46 10.14 -11.02
N VAL A 144 3.21 9.88 -9.73
CA VAL A 144 2.37 8.77 -9.26
C VAL A 144 0.92 8.97 -9.73
N ALA A 145 0.37 10.17 -9.57
CA ALA A 145 -1.01 10.48 -9.98
C ALA A 145 -1.24 10.33 -11.50
N GLU A 146 -0.22 10.60 -12.32
CA GLU A 146 -0.26 10.39 -13.77
C GLU A 146 0.05 8.95 -14.21
N GLY A 147 0.24 8.02 -13.28
CA GLY A 147 0.45 6.61 -13.59
C GLY A 147 1.87 6.28 -14.04
N PHE A 148 2.87 6.94 -13.44
CA PHE A 148 4.30 6.68 -13.64
C PHE A 148 4.79 6.93 -15.08
N PRO A 149 4.55 8.13 -15.66
CA PRO A 149 5.00 8.45 -17.01
C PRO A 149 6.54 8.52 -17.13
N ASP A 150 7.02 8.66 -18.36
CA ASP A 150 8.45 8.65 -18.67
C ASP A 150 9.22 9.89 -18.16
N ARG A 151 10.55 9.86 -18.36
CA ARG A 151 11.44 10.97 -18.02
C ARG A 151 11.01 12.29 -18.68
N ALA A 152 10.55 12.26 -19.93
CA ALA A 152 10.19 13.47 -20.65
C ALA A 152 8.98 14.17 -20.00
N ARG A 153 8.02 13.40 -19.46
CA ARG A 153 6.93 13.98 -18.67
C ARG A 153 7.42 14.51 -17.32
N VAL A 154 8.28 13.77 -16.61
CA VAL A 154 8.85 14.20 -15.33
C VAL A 154 9.61 15.53 -15.46
N GLU A 155 10.30 15.76 -16.56
CA GLU A 155 10.97 17.02 -16.84
C GLU A 155 10.01 18.21 -16.97
N LYS A 156 8.85 17.98 -17.62
CA LYS A 156 7.78 18.98 -17.70
C LYS A 156 7.19 19.27 -16.33
N LEU A 157 6.90 18.22 -15.54
CA LEU A 157 6.40 18.37 -14.17
C LEU A 157 7.35 19.19 -13.30
N LEU A 158 8.66 18.94 -13.40
CA LEU A 158 9.66 19.72 -12.68
C LEU A 158 9.72 21.17 -13.16
N GLY A 159 9.66 21.42 -14.48
CA GLY A 159 9.60 22.80 -15.01
C GLY A 159 8.38 23.58 -14.53
N GLU A 160 7.21 22.93 -14.51
CA GLU A 160 5.96 23.50 -14.00
C GLU A 160 6.06 23.81 -12.49
N GLU A 161 6.60 22.89 -11.69
CA GLU A 161 6.78 23.08 -10.23
C GLU A 161 7.75 24.23 -9.93
N LEU A 162 8.87 24.33 -10.66
CA LEU A 162 9.84 25.42 -10.49
C LEU A 162 9.32 26.78 -10.95
N SER A 163 8.37 26.82 -11.89
CA SER A 163 7.76 28.08 -12.34
C SER A 163 6.69 28.60 -11.38
N ALA A 164 6.21 27.74 -10.46
CA ALA A 164 5.23 28.08 -9.44
C ALA A 164 5.86 28.56 -8.12
N LEU A 165 7.19 28.56 -8.04
CA LEU A 165 7.99 29.07 -6.92
C LEU A 165 8.18 30.58 -6.98
#